data_AF-A0A086B1U9-F1
#
_entry.id   AF-A0A086B1U9-F1
#
_cell.length_a   1.000
_cell.length_b   1.000
_cell.length_c   1.000
_cell.angle_alpha   90.00
_cell.angle_beta   90.00
_cell.angle_gamma   90.00
#
_symmetry.space_group_name_H-M   'P 1'
#
loop_
_entity.id
_entity.type
_entity.pdbx_description
1 polymer ?
#
loop_
_entity_poly.entity_id
_entity_poly.type
_entity_poly.pdbx_seq_one_letter_code
_entity_poly.pdbx_strand_id
1 'polypeptide(L)' 'MINSRRLKIHTRYQTGTYKITTVPEIRLKGKWLDKLGFKEGQMVNIEQKKNKLTITLDQS' A
#
# COMPACT_ATOMS: atom_id res chain seq x y z
N MET A 1 -4.28 12.44 17.70
CA MET A 1 -5.47 12.28 16.83
C MET A 1 -5.22 11.17 15.83
N ILE A 2 -6.08 10.15 15.79
CA ILE A 2 -5.99 9.08 14.80
C ILE A 2 -6.64 9.59 13.51
N ASN A 3 -5.85 9.88 12.48
CA ASN A 3 -6.37 10.22 11.16
C ASN A 3 -6.71 8.92 10.42
N SER A 4 -8.01 8.58 10.36
CA SER A 4 -8.49 7.42 9.59
C SER A 4 -8.90 7.84 8.19
N ARG A 5 -8.44 7.11 7.18
CA ARG A 5 -8.84 7.30 5.78
C ARG A 5 -9.40 6.00 5.24
N ARG A 6 -10.58 6.07 4.64
CA ARG A 6 -11.21 4.95 3.94
C ARG A 6 -10.77 5.00 2.48
N LEU A 7 -10.13 3.94 2.00
CA LEU A 7 -9.71 3.80 0.61
C LEU A 7 -10.51 2.66 -0.04
N LYS A 8 -10.84 2.85 -1.32
CA LYS A 8 -11.42 1.79 -2.14
C LYS A 8 -10.29 0.90 -2.67
N ILE A 9 -10.47 -0.42 -2.60
CA ILE A 9 -9.60 -1.37 -3.30
C ILE A 9 -9.92 -1.24 -4.79
N HIS A 10 -8.90 -0.92 -5.58
CA HIS A 10 -9.01 -0.83 -7.03
C HIS A 10 -8.59 -2.15 -7.67
N THR A 11 -9.16 -2.49 -8.81
CA THR A 11 -8.66 -3.61 -9.61
C THR A 11 -7.59 -3.10 -10.55
N ARG A 12 -6.41 -3.73 -10.55
CA ARG A 12 -5.36 -3.47 -11.53
C ARG A 12 -5.29 -4.64 -12.50
N TYR A 13 -5.30 -4.31 -13.79
CA TYR A 13 -5.02 -5.25 -14.86
C TYR A 13 -3.50 -5.38 -14.97
N GLN A 14 -2.99 -6.57 -14.67
CA GLN A 14 -1.60 -6.91 -14.83
C GLN A 14 -1.48 -7.76 -16.10
N THR A 15 -0.88 -7.19 -17.13
CA THR A 15 -0.60 -7.91 -18.38
C THR A 15 0.67 -8.72 -18.18
N GLY A 16 0.53 -10.02 -17.95
CA GLY A 16 1.64 -10.95 -18.07
C GLY A 16 1.92 -11.28 -19.54
N THR A 17 3.10 -11.85 -19.83
CA THR A 17 3.54 -12.23 -21.19
C THR A 17 2.55 -13.13 -21.94
N TYR A 18 1.73 -13.91 -21.23
CA TYR A 18 0.76 -14.85 -21.82
C TYR A 18 -0.69 -14.72 -21.32
N LYS A 19 -0.96 -13.93 -20.26
CA LYS A 19 -2.32 -13.75 -19.70
C LYS A 19 -2.49 -12.40 -19.02
N ILE A 20 -3.70 -11.86 -19.09
CA ILE A 20 -4.13 -10.68 -18.32
C ILE A 20 -4.73 -11.18 -17.01
N THR A 21 -4.14 -10.79 -15.88
CA THR A 21 -4.64 -11.13 -14.54
C THR A 21 -5.12 -9.86 -13.84
N THR A 22 -6.31 -9.91 -13.24
CA THR A 22 -6.82 -8.84 -12.39
C THR A 22 -6.37 -9.06 -10.95
N VAL A 23 -5.60 -8.12 -10.40
CA VAL A 23 -5.14 -8.14 -9.01
C VAL A 23 -5.74 -6.97 -8.22
N PRO A 24 -6.07 -7.16 -6.93
CA PRO A 24 -6.49 -6.05 -6.08
C PRO A 24 -5.29 -5.12 -5.77
N GLU A 25 -5.50 -3.82 -5.87
CA GLU A 25 -4.50 -2.77 -5.64
C GLU A 25 -5.02 -1.77 -4.60
N ILE A 26 -4.21 -1.51 -3.57
CA ILE A 26 -4.42 -0.44 -2.59
C ILE A 26 -3.52 0.73 -2.96
N ARG A 27 -4.11 1.89 -3.21
CA ARG A 27 -3.37 3.12 -3.56
C ARG A 27 -3.24 4.03 -2.36
N LEU A 28 -2.12 3.93 -1.66
CA LEU A 28 -1.74 4.91 -0.65
C LEU A 28 -1.06 6.09 -1.38
N LYS A 29 -1.77 7.21 -1.51
CA LYS A 29 -1.22 8.42 -2.13
C LYS A 29 -1.66 9.69 -1.42
N GLY A 30 -0.77 10.67 -1.37
CA GLY A 30 -1.05 12.04 -0.91
C GLY A 30 -0.06 12.55 0.14
N LYS A 31 -0.06 13.87 0.36
CA LYS A 31 0.84 14.59 1.28
C LYS A 31 0.80 14.09 2.74
N TRP A 32 -0.19 13.26 3.09
CA TRP A 32 -0.31 12.67 4.42
C TRP A 32 0.69 11.53 4.65
N LEU A 33 1.15 10.86 3.59
CA LEU A 33 2.21 9.83 3.70
C LEU A 33 3.54 10.45 4.11
N ASP A 34 3.92 11.55 3.45
CA ASP A 34 5.11 12.33 3.79
C ASP A 34 5.05 12.86 5.24
N LYS A 35 3.88 13.38 5.66
CA LYS A 35 3.66 13.80 7.06
C LYS A 35 3.77 12.67 8.08
N LEU A 36 3.52 11.42 7.68
CA LEU A 36 3.70 10.23 8.52
C LEU A 36 5.15 9.72 8.52
N GLY A 37 6.02 10.31 7.70
CA GLY A 37 7.40 9.90 7.56
C GLY A 37 7.65 8.86 6.47
N PHE A 38 6.64 8.50 5.66
CA PHE A 38 6.83 7.64 4.49
C PHE A 38 7.36 8.46 3.32
N LYS A 39 8.67 8.39 3.09
CA LYS A 39 9.38 9.09 2.03
C LYS A 39 9.78 8.13 0.91
N GLU A 40 9.99 8.70 -0.27
CA GLU A 40 10.51 7.97 -1.42
C GLU A 40 11.92 7.40 -1.12
N GLY A 41 12.17 6.18 -1.57
CA GLY A 41 13.43 5.47 -1.34
C GLY A 41 13.50 4.70 -0.02
N GLN A 42 12.54 4.86 0.89
CA GLN A 42 12.49 4.05 2.11
C GLN A 42 11.85 2.69 1.86
N MET A 43 12.39 1.68 2.54
CA MET A 43 11.78 0.37 2.60
C MET A 43 10.68 0.35 3.67
N VAL A 44 9.62 -0.42 3.40
CA VAL A 44 8.51 -0.60 4.32
C VAL A 44 8.30 -2.08 4.57
N ASN A 45 8.03 -2.42 5.82
CA ASN A 45 7.67 -3.78 6.20
C ASN A 45 6.15 -3.90 6.22
N ILE A 46 5.65 -4.94 5.58
CA ILE A 46 4.22 -5.22 5.47
C ILE A 46 3.94 -6.55 6.18
N GLU A 47 3.41 -6.47 7.39
CA GLU A 47 2.91 -7.64 8.09
C GLU A 47 1.49 -7.97 7.60
N GLN A 48 1.29 -9.21 7.18
CA GLN A 48 0.02 -9.69 6.63
C GLN A 48 -0.65 -10.63 7.63
N LYS A 49 -1.87 -10.29 8.04
CA LYS A 49 -2.76 -11.14 8.84
C LYS A 49 -4.13 -11.21 8.18
N LYS A 50 -4.95 -12.19 8.57
CA LYS A 50 -6.34 -12.31 8.09
C LYS A 50 -7.08 -10.98 8.33
N ASN A 51 -7.54 -10.34 7.25
CA ASN A 51 -8.23 -9.05 7.23
C ASN A 51 -7.45 -7.83 7.80
N LYS A 52 -6.13 -7.94 8.00
CA LYS A 52 -5.32 -6.86 8.56
C LYS A 52 -3.95 -6.79 7.88
N LEU A 53 -3.60 -5.59 7.43
CA LEU A 53 -2.26 -5.24 6.95
C LEU A 53 -1.69 -4.19 7.90
N THR A 54 -0.49 -4.44 8.42
CA THR A 54 0.29 -3.43 9.17
C THR A 54 1.45 -3.01 8.29
N ILE A 55 1.57 -1.71 8.02
CA ILE A 55 2.66 -1.14 7.24
C ILE A 55 3.51 -0.31 8.20
N THR A 56 4.79 -0.64 8.30
CA THR A 56 5.77 0.07 9.12
C THR A 56 6.96 0.48 8.28
N LEU A 57 7.65 1.56 8.67
CA LEU A 57 8.92 1.91 8.05
C LEU A 57 9.98 0.92 8.49
N ASP A 58 10.76 0.42 7.55
CA ASP A 58 11.94 -0.35 7.88
C ASP A 58 13.02 0.63 8.39
N GLN A 59 13.63 0.30 9.53
CA GLN A 59 14.62 1.15 10.20
C GLN A 59 16.05 0.66 10.00
N SER A 60 16.30 -0.23 9.03
CA SER A 60 17.64 -0.77 8.74
C SER A 60 18.62 0.29 8.26
#